data_AF-A0A662KY91-F1
#
_entry.id   AF-A0A662KY91-F1
#
_cell.length_a   1.000
_cell.length_b   1.000
_cell.length_c   1.000
_cell.angle_alpha   90.00
_cell.angle_beta   90.00
_cell.angle_gamma   90.00
#
_symmetry.space_group_name_H-M   'P 1'
#
loop_
_entity.id
_entity.type
_entity.pdbx_description
1 polymer ?
#
loop_
_entity_poly.entity_id
_entity_poly.type
_entity_poly.pdbx_seq_one_letter_code
_entity_poly.pdbx_strand_id
1 'polypeptide(L)'
;MFYLNRFYQKKLHGVDEIVANDLSDLQKLKPKWSHFWGGDHMERESKIYVDKEQRYIYVSGNTRSFNNFVQPFLLKYGLDGSLEWYRIVYDKEAFVYGLYADGENIYITGLVVKSKVDTDVFLAKYNVNGEKYGLMHGEVIIAT
;
A
#
# COMPACT_ATOMS: atom_id res chain seq x y z
N MET A 1 19.38 -3.64 8.32
CA MET A 1 20.16 -3.03 9.42
C MET A 1 19.28 -1.97 10.05
N PHE A 2 18.66 -2.23 11.20
CA PHE A 2 17.80 -1.25 11.89
C PHE A 2 18.59 -0.63 13.05
N TYR A 3 18.69 0.70 13.06
CA TYR A 3 19.26 1.46 14.16
C TYR A 3 18.35 1.37 15.38
N LEU A 4 18.79 0.67 16.44
CA LEU A 4 18.26 0.90 17.78
C LEU A 4 18.77 2.27 18.24
N ASN A 5 17.83 3.20 18.44
CA ASN A 5 18.11 4.54 18.95
C ASN A 5 18.60 4.42 20.40
N ARG A 6 19.90 4.63 20.61
CA ARG A 6 20.64 4.26 21.84
C ARG A 6 20.58 5.35 22.93
N PHE A 7 19.43 5.97 23.16
CA PHE A 7 19.29 7.11 24.09
C PHE A 7 18.62 6.82 25.44
N TYR A 8 18.17 5.58 25.70
CA TYR A 8 17.65 5.21 27.03
C TYR A 8 18.57 4.21 27.75
N GLN A 9 19.78 4.64 28.09
CA GLN A 9 20.52 4.05 29.20
C GLN A 9 21.18 5.14 30.04
N LYS A 10 20.34 5.96 30.71
CA LYS A 10 20.81 6.72 31.86
C LYS A 10 20.60 5.82 33.09
N LYS A 11 21.70 5.26 33.57
CA LYS A 11 21.77 4.37 34.73
C LYS A 11 21.24 5.11 35.97
N LEU A 12 19.98 4.89 36.33
CA LEU A 12 19.43 5.29 37.61
C LEU A 12 19.49 4.07 38.53
N HIS A 13 20.39 4.11 39.50
CA HIS A 13 20.48 3.08 40.53
C HIS A 13 19.14 3.01 41.28
N GLY A 14 18.44 1.88 41.17
CA GLY A 14 17.19 1.58 41.90
C GLY A 14 15.90 1.46 41.07
N VAL A 15 15.95 1.56 39.73
CA VAL A 15 14.77 1.53 38.85
C VAL A 15 14.71 0.26 37.96
N ASP A 16 15.60 -0.70 38.19
CA ASP A 16 15.83 -1.82 37.26
C ASP A 16 14.59 -2.75 37.10
N GLU A 17 13.75 -2.90 38.13
CA GLU A 17 12.52 -3.72 38.06
C GLU A 17 11.32 -3.00 37.41
N ILE A 18 11.18 -1.69 37.63
CA ILE A 18 10.04 -0.92 37.08
C ILE A 18 10.22 -0.70 35.57
N VAL A 19 11.45 -0.49 35.10
CA VAL A 19 11.75 -0.33 33.67
C VAL A 19 11.69 -1.67 32.92
N ALA A 20 12.01 -2.79 33.56
CA ALA A 20 11.97 -4.11 32.93
C ALA A 20 10.54 -4.55 32.55
N ASN A 21 9.55 -4.27 33.41
CA ASN A 21 8.15 -4.56 33.12
C ASN A 21 7.60 -3.69 31.97
N ASP A 22 7.97 -2.41 31.94
CA ASP A 22 7.56 -1.45 30.91
C ASP A 22 8.10 -1.83 29.51
N LEU A 23 9.34 -2.35 29.44
CA LEU A 23 9.94 -2.84 28.19
C LEU A 23 9.24 -4.11 27.63
N SER A 24 8.64 -4.94 28.50
CA SER A 24 7.92 -6.14 28.07
C SER A 24 6.59 -5.81 27.39
N ASP A 25 5.92 -4.74 27.83
CA ASP A 25 4.69 -4.25 27.22
C ASP A 25 4.97 -3.52 25.89
N LEU A 26 6.13 -2.86 25.78
CA LEU A 26 6.61 -2.33 24.49
C LEU A 26 6.90 -3.42 23.45
N GLN A 27 7.25 -4.64 23.88
CA GLN A 27 7.39 -5.77 22.95
C GLN A 27 6.04 -6.24 22.40
N LYS A 28 4.94 -6.08 23.15
CA LYS A 28 3.57 -6.38 22.67
C LYS A 28 3.06 -5.36 21.65
N LEU A 29 3.63 -4.15 21.62
CA LEU A 29 3.32 -3.12 20.63
C LEU A 29 4.03 -3.32 19.28
N LYS A 30 4.95 -4.29 19.19
CA LYS A 30 5.61 -4.60 17.92
C LYS A 30 4.60 -5.27 16.98
N PRO A 31 4.54 -4.85 15.71
CA PRO A 31 3.69 -5.53 14.74
C PRO A 31 4.15 -6.98 14.56
N LYS A 32 3.21 -7.91 14.35
CA LYS A 32 3.54 -9.32 14.09
C LYS A 32 4.45 -9.49 12.88
N TRP A 33 4.20 -8.69 11.85
CA TRP A 33 5.04 -8.54 10.66
C TRP A 33 4.93 -7.10 10.16
N SER A 34 5.96 -6.64 9.45
CA SER A 34 5.93 -5.40 8.68
C SER A 34 6.67 -5.58 7.37
N HIS A 35 6.12 -5.01 6.31
CA HIS A 35 6.72 -4.99 4.99
C HIS A 35 6.79 -3.57 4.46
N PHE A 36 7.89 -3.27 3.77
CA PHE A 36 8.04 -2.07 2.97
C PHE A 36 7.93 -2.49 1.51
N TRP A 37 7.25 -1.68 0.71
CA TRP A 37 7.12 -1.89 -0.72
C TRP A 37 7.31 -0.54 -1.42
N GLY A 38 8.06 -0.54 -2.50
CA GLY A 38 8.51 0.68 -3.18
C GLY A 38 9.98 0.58 -3.59
N GLY A 39 10.55 1.71 -3.99
CA GLY A 39 11.97 1.86 -4.29
C GLY A 39 12.55 3.06 -3.56
N ASP A 40 13.51 3.74 -4.16
CA ASP A 40 14.27 4.82 -3.51
C ASP A 40 13.55 6.18 -3.50
N HIS A 41 12.27 6.22 -3.90
CA HIS A 41 11.46 7.44 -3.92
C HIS A 41 10.21 7.28 -3.05
N MET A 42 9.29 8.23 -3.17
CA MET A 42 8.13 8.38 -2.31
C MET A 42 7.00 7.42 -2.71
N GLU A 43 6.45 6.74 -1.71
CA GLU A 43 5.12 6.14 -1.71
C GLU A 43 4.19 6.95 -0.80
N ARG A 44 2.95 7.19 -1.24
CA ARG A 44 1.96 7.97 -0.47
C ARG A 44 0.52 7.55 -0.72
N GLU A 45 -0.36 8.08 0.12
CA GLU A 45 -1.83 8.03 -0.05
C GLU A 45 -2.41 6.61 -0.08
N SER A 46 -1.80 5.69 0.68
CA SER A 46 -2.20 4.29 0.68
C SER A 46 -3.66 4.07 1.12
N LYS A 47 -4.26 3.02 0.57
CA LYS A 47 -5.58 2.47 0.93
C LYS A 47 -5.43 0.97 1.17
N ILE A 48 -6.26 0.43 2.03
CA ILE A 48 -6.26 -0.99 2.37
C ILE A 48 -7.67 -1.56 2.27
N TYR A 49 -7.77 -2.78 1.75
CA TYR A 49 -8.98 -3.60 1.81
C TYR A 49 -8.61 -4.99 2.28
N VAL A 50 -9.32 -5.53 3.28
CA VAL A 50 -9.10 -6.89 3.80
C VAL A 50 -10.28 -7.76 3.39
N ASP A 51 -10.04 -8.66 2.44
CA ASP A 51 -11.00 -9.69 2.05
C ASP A 51 -10.82 -10.88 2.99
N LYS A 52 -11.75 -11.01 3.95
CA LYS A 52 -11.70 -12.09 4.95
C LYS A 52 -12.12 -13.44 4.38
N GLU A 53 -12.96 -13.44 3.34
CA GLU A 53 -13.48 -14.66 2.74
C GLU A 53 -12.40 -15.33 1.89
N GLN A 54 -11.72 -14.53 1.06
CA GLN A 54 -10.62 -15.02 0.23
C GLN A 54 -9.26 -15.00 0.93
N ARG A 55 -9.19 -14.39 2.11
CA ARG A 55 -7.98 -14.29 2.95
C ARG A 55 -6.85 -13.49 2.29
N TYR A 56 -7.21 -12.37 1.69
CA TYR A 56 -6.26 -11.46 1.05
C TYR A 56 -6.32 -10.06 1.64
N ILE A 57 -5.19 -9.35 1.56
CA ILE A 57 -5.08 -7.93 1.83
C ILE A 57 -4.71 -7.26 0.52
N TYR A 58 -5.55 -6.35 0.06
CA TYR A 58 -5.24 -5.47 -1.06
C TYR A 58 -4.77 -4.13 -0.53
N VAL A 59 -3.69 -3.62 -1.10
CA VAL A 59 -3.17 -2.28 -0.79
C VAL A 59 -3.03 -1.52 -2.10
N SER A 60 -3.59 -0.34 -2.18
CA SER A 60 -3.30 0.59 -3.28
C SER A 60 -2.61 1.83 -2.74
N GLY A 61 -1.96 2.57 -3.62
CA GLY A 61 -1.34 3.84 -3.30
C GLY A 61 -0.67 4.43 -4.52
N ASN A 62 0.10 5.49 -4.29
CA ASN A 62 0.82 6.21 -5.32
C ASN A 62 2.32 6.04 -5.11
N THR A 63 3.07 5.68 -6.15
CA THR A 63 4.52 5.52 -6.13
C THR A 63 5.19 6.46 -7.14
N ARG A 64 6.36 6.99 -6.77
CA ARG A 64 7.28 7.67 -7.70
C ARG A 64 8.60 6.88 -7.87
N SER A 65 8.59 5.61 -7.49
CA SER A 65 9.82 4.80 -7.42
C SER A 65 10.22 4.15 -8.74
N PHE A 66 9.30 4.01 -9.69
CA PHE A 66 9.56 3.29 -10.95
C PHE A 66 9.57 4.20 -12.18
N ASN A 67 9.24 5.48 -12.01
CA ASN A 67 9.18 6.47 -13.08
C ASN A 67 9.41 7.89 -12.53
N ASN A 68 9.65 8.84 -13.43
CA ASN A 68 9.88 10.25 -13.06
C ASN A 68 8.59 10.99 -12.61
N PHE A 69 7.43 10.36 -12.81
CA PHE A 69 6.10 10.82 -12.44
C PHE A 69 5.43 9.85 -11.47
N VAL A 70 4.33 10.28 -10.86
CA VAL A 70 3.57 9.46 -9.90
C VAL A 70 2.69 8.45 -10.64
N GLN A 71 2.69 7.20 -10.17
CA GLN A 71 1.85 6.13 -10.70
C GLN A 71 1.04 5.46 -9.59
N PRO A 72 -0.21 5.06 -9.89
CA PRO A 72 -1.01 4.25 -8.98
C PRO A 72 -0.52 2.80 -9.00
N PHE A 73 -0.45 2.17 -7.83
CA PHE A 73 -0.14 0.75 -7.67
C PHE A 73 -1.26 -0.01 -6.98
N LEU A 74 -1.27 -1.33 -7.18
CA LEU A 74 -2.09 -2.30 -6.46
C LEU A 74 -1.19 -3.47 -6.03
N LEU A 75 -1.25 -3.82 -4.75
CA LEU A 75 -0.57 -4.95 -4.13
C LEU A 75 -1.61 -5.94 -3.64
N LYS A 76 -1.26 -7.22 -3.69
CA LYS A 76 -1.98 -8.28 -3.00
C LYS A 76 -1.05 -9.01 -2.05
N TYR A 77 -1.49 -9.15 -0.81
CA TYR A 77 -0.82 -9.92 0.22
C TYR A 77 -1.72 -11.04 0.75
N GLY A 78 -1.11 -12.12 1.24
CA GLY A 78 -1.76 -13.06 2.15
C GLY A 78 -1.94 -12.45 3.56
N LEU A 79 -2.86 -13.00 4.37
CA LEU A 79 -3.05 -12.55 5.76
C LEU A 79 -1.83 -12.76 6.67
N ASP A 80 -0.86 -13.58 6.23
CA ASP A 80 0.42 -13.79 6.89
C ASP A 80 1.47 -12.70 6.57
N GLY A 81 1.14 -11.76 5.68
CA GLY A 81 2.02 -10.69 5.23
C GLY A 81 2.82 -11.02 3.97
N SER A 82 2.68 -12.21 3.40
CA SER A 82 3.38 -12.57 2.15
C SER A 82 2.86 -11.75 0.96
N LEU A 83 3.77 -11.13 0.20
CA LEU A 83 3.40 -10.42 -1.04
C LEU A 83 3.20 -11.45 -2.16
N GLU A 84 1.99 -11.54 -2.71
CA GLU A 84 1.68 -12.45 -3.82
C GLU A 84 2.02 -11.83 -5.17
N TRP A 85 1.56 -10.60 -5.39
CA TRP A 85 1.83 -9.86 -6.61
C TRP A 85 1.65 -8.34 -6.43
N TYR A 86 2.19 -7.58 -7.38
CA TYR A 86 1.90 -6.16 -7.54
C TYR A 86 1.56 -5.81 -9.00
N ARG A 87 0.86 -4.71 -9.18
CA ARG A 87 0.56 -4.09 -10.47
C ARG A 87 0.76 -2.59 -10.41
N ILE A 88 1.30 -2.04 -11.49
CA ILE A 88 1.15 -0.63 -11.80
C ILE A 88 -0.17 -0.47 -12.55
N VAL A 89 -1.08 0.34 -12.01
CA VAL A 89 -2.46 0.43 -12.49
C VAL A 89 -2.56 1.22 -13.80
N TYR A 90 -1.69 2.21 -13.95
CA TYR A 90 -1.58 3.04 -15.14
C TYR A 90 -0.12 3.38 -15.47
N ASP A 91 0.24 3.35 -16.75
CA ASP A 91 1.60 3.51 -17.26
C ASP A 91 2.02 4.98 -17.44
N LYS A 92 1.10 5.93 -17.20
CA LYS A 92 1.33 7.38 -17.20
C LYS A 92 0.99 8.00 -15.84
N GLU A 93 1.19 9.31 -15.74
CA GLU A 93 0.91 10.05 -14.53
C GLU A 93 -0.56 9.93 -14.13
N ALA A 94 -0.79 9.38 -12.94
CA ALA A 94 -2.12 9.17 -12.37
C ALA A 94 -2.02 9.02 -10.85
N PHE A 95 -3.16 9.19 -10.20
CA PHE A 95 -3.29 9.11 -8.75
C PHE A 95 -4.45 8.20 -8.38
N VAL A 96 -4.24 7.29 -7.43
CA VAL A 96 -5.32 6.50 -6.83
C VAL A 96 -5.91 7.21 -5.62
N TYR A 97 -7.24 7.10 -5.47
CA TYR A 97 -7.99 7.60 -4.33
C TYR A 97 -8.92 6.56 -3.69
N GLY A 98 -9.27 5.49 -4.41
CA GLY A 98 -10.17 4.45 -3.92
C GLY A 98 -9.67 3.03 -4.17
N LEU A 99 -10.04 2.12 -3.28
CA LEU A 99 -9.84 0.68 -3.38
C LEU A 99 -11.04 -0.03 -2.75
N TYR A 100 -11.60 -1.00 -3.46
CA TYR A 100 -12.66 -1.87 -2.98
C TYR A 100 -12.54 -3.24 -3.65
N ALA A 101 -12.95 -4.31 -2.98
CA ALA A 101 -13.04 -5.63 -3.61
C ALA A 101 -14.37 -6.30 -3.25
N ASP A 102 -14.90 -7.07 -4.19
CA ASP A 102 -16.15 -7.82 -4.05
C ASP A 102 -16.07 -9.12 -4.84
N GLY A 103 -16.10 -10.25 -4.12
CA GLY A 103 -15.80 -11.55 -4.68
C GLY A 103 -14.48 -11.51 -5.45
N GLU A 104 -14.47 -12.05 -6.66
CA GLU A 104 -13.26 -12.13 -7.48
C GLU A 104 -12.79 -10.78 -8.07
N ASN A 105 -13.46 -9.68 -7.76
CA ASN A 105 -13.26 -8.40 -8.42
C ASN A 105 -12.61 -7.38 -7.49
N ILE A 106 -11.64 -6.64 -8.01
CA ILE A 106 -10.97 -5.54 -7.33
C ILE A 106 -11.19 -4.28 -8.16
N TYR A 107 -11.68 -3.23 -7.51
CA TYR A 107 -12.00 -1.95 -8.12
C TYR A 107 -11.10 -0.86 -7.56
N ILE A 108 -10.53 -0.06 -8.45
CA ILE A 108 -9.64 1.05 -8.13
C ILE A 108 -10.13 2.29 -8.83
N THR A 109 -10.25 3.39 -8.09
CA THR A 109 -10.64 4.69 -8.65
C THR A 109 -9.57 5.75 -8.39
N GLY A 110 -9.51 6.72 -9.28
CA GLY A 110 -8.51 7.76 -9.20
C GLY A 110 -8.65 8.82 -10.27
N LEU A 111 -7.59 9.58 -10.49
CA LEU A 111 -7.47 10.56 -11.57
C LEU A 111 -6.30 10.20 -12.49
N VAL A 112 -6.52 10.25 -13.81
CA VAL A 112 -5.44 10.25 -14.81
C VAL A 112 -5.11 11.69 -15.18
N VAL A 113 -3.82 12.01 -15.31
CA VAL A 113 -3.38 13.34 -15.74
C VAL A 113 -3.24 13.36 -17.25
N LYS A 114 -4.06 14.20 -17.91
CA LYS A 114 -4.00 14.40 -19.37
C LYS A 114 -3.07 15.55 -19.75
N SER A 115 -3.04 16.59 -18.93
CA SER A 115 -2.18 17.76 -19.09
C SER A 115 -1.97 18.48 -17.76
N LYS A 116 -1.22 19.58 -17.75
CA LYS A 116 -0.98 20.41 -16.54
C LYS A 116 -2.27 20.99 -15.92
N VAL A 117 -3.35 21.06 -16.67
CA VAL A 117 -4.62 21.69 -16.25
C VAL A 117 -5.83 20.77 -16.42
N ASP A 118 -5.61 19.50 -16.81
CA ASP A 118 -6.70 18.59 -17.19
C ASP A 118 -6.47 17.17 -16.65
N THR A 119 -7.54 16.62 -16.07
CA THR A 119 -7.57 15.29 -15.45
C THR A 119 -8.91 14.63 -15.68
N ASP A 120 -8.90 13.32 -15.95
CA ASP A 120 -10.13 12.51 -15.95
C ASP A 120 -10.19 11.62 -14.72
N VAL A 121 -11.40 11.35 -14.24
CA VAL A 121 -11.64 10.23 -13.33
C VAL A 121 -11.42 8.91 -14.06
N PHE A 122 -10.76 7.96 -13.40
CA PHE A 122 -10.70 6.59 -13.85
C PHE A 122 -11.35 5.59 -12.88
N LEU A 123 -11.83 4.49 -13.44
CA LEU A 123 -12.17 3.25 -12.75
C LEU A 123 -11.44 2.09 -13.43
N ALA A 124 -10.66 1.33 -12.67
CA ALA A 124 -10.01 0.11 -13.11
C ALA A 124 -10.60 -1.10 -12.39
N LYS A 125 -10.78 -2.20 -13.13
CA LYS A 125 -11.24 -3.48 -12.59
C LYS A 125 -10.18 -4.56 -12.81
N TYR A 126 -9.82 -5.27 -11.75
CA TYR A 126 -8.93 -6.42 -11.76
C TYR A 126 -9.62 -7.67 -11.22
N ASN A 127 -9.11 -8.85 -11.54
CA ASN A 127 -9.40 -10.05 -10.75
C ASN A 127 -8.37 -10.28 -9.64
N VAL A 128 -8.62 -11.30 -8.82
CA VAL A 128 -7.76 -11.77 -7.71
C VAL A 128 -6.36 -12.23 -8.13
N ASN A 129 -6.17 -12.54 -9.42
CA ASN A 129 -4.88 -12.88 -10.02
C ASN A 129 -4.13 -11.64 -10.54
N GLY A 130 -4.73 -10.45 -10.40
CA GLY A 130 -4.17 -9.19 -10.85
C GLY A 130 -4.26 -9.01 -12.38
N GLU A 131 -5.15 -9.73 -13.05
CA GLU A 131 -5.45 -9.52 -14.46
C GLU A 131 -6.46 -8.38 -14.59
N LYS A 132 -6.22 -7.47 -15.54
CA LYS A 132 -7.02 -6.27 -15.75
C LYS A 132 -8.15 -6.58 -16.74
N TYR A 133 -9.40 -6.29 -16.37
CA TYR A 133 -10.54 -6.40 -17.29
C TYR A 133 -10.76 -5.12 -18.12
N GLY A 134 -10.26 -3.98 -17.66
CA GLY A 134 -10.33 -2.72 -18.38
C GLY A 134 -9.97 -1.51 -17.53
N LEU A 135 -9.70 -0.39 -18.19
CA LEU A 135 -9.60 0.93 -17.56
C LEU A 135 -10.58 1.87 -18.26
N MET A 136 -11.50 2.43 -17.49
CA MET A 136 -12.40 3.47 -17.97
C MET A 136 -11.87 4.81 -17.51
N HIS A 137 -11.68 5.76 -18.41
CA HIS A 137 -11.44 7.17 -18.09
C HIS A 137 -12.16 8.05 -19.10
N GLY A 138 -12.97 9.00 -18.65
CA GLY A 138 -13.75 9.91 -19.51
C GLY A 138 -14.47 9.21 -20.68
N GLU A 139 -15.65 8.62 -20.43
CA GLU A 139 -16.54 7.89 -21.38
C GLU A 139 -15.91 6.77 -22.23
N VAL A 140 -14.60 6.58 -22.21
CA VAL A 140 -13.89 5.59 -23.01
C VAL A 140 -13.48 4.42 -22.14
N ILE A 141 -13.96 3.22 -22.50
CA ILE A 141 -13.43 1.95 -22.01
C ILE A 141 -12.23 1.62 -22.88
N ILE A 142 -11.02 1.67 -22.32
CA ILE A 142 -9.86 1.06 -22.95
C ILE A 142 -9.83 -0.40 -22.50
N ALA A 143 -10.34 -1.28 -23.36
CA ALA A 143 -10.07 -2.71 -23.26
C ALA A 143 -8.60 -2.92 -23.64
N THR A 144 -7.81 -3.48 -22.73
CA THR A 144 -6.40 -3.87 -22.94
C THR A 144 -6.31 -5.34 -23.23
#